data_AF-A0A7X7NP77-F1
#
_entry.id   AF-A0A7X7NP77-F1
#
_cell.length_a   1.000
_cell.length_b   1.000
_cell.length_c   1.000
_cell.angle_alpha   90.00
_cell.angle_beta   90.00
_cell.angle_gamma   90.00
#
_symmetry.space_group_name_H-M   'P 1'
#
loop_
_entity.id
_entity.type
_entity.pdbx_description
1 polymer ?
#
loop_
_entity_poly.entity_id
_entity_poly.type
_entity_poly.pdbx_seq_one_letter_code
_entity_poly.pdbx_strand_id
1 'polypeptide(L)'
;MADRRRRGEAVAVLAAAALALAACGTQTEEDPSLSIGPTGPSDEGEGTEAPGDPAATTPPSEEPSAPASPTATPGGPTGADGSTSAAGTATEVPPTVTEESPGEAGTEDSPSALPGFAEETQEQDATGEAQLLIDGVRVGLQDGFDRVVLDLSGSGEVGWRVDYVDDPVLDGSGIPVDLAGDHVLQVSALGMAYPEPGDTTYDELLLVDGGDLTTVTEVLRGAPFEGQVDVYVGTSDRSPFRVFRLGDPERLVIDIQHP
;
A
#
# COMPACT_ATOMS: atom_id res chain seq x y z
N MET A 1 41.98 -3.40 2.88
CA MET A 1 42.05 -3.79 4.31
C MET A 1 41.64 -2.58 5.15
N ALA A 2 40.35 -2.40 5.36
CA ALA A 2 39.79 -1.52 6.39
C ALA A 2 38.32 -1.93 6.58
N ASP A 3 38.14 -2.84 7.54
CA ASP A 3 36.89 -3.39 8.05
C ASP A 3 36.08 -2.28 8.71
N ARG A 4 34.89 -1.97 8.18
CA ARG A 4 33.89 -1.11 8.84
C ARG A 4 32.66 -1.94 9.18
N ARG A 5 32.81 -2.85 10.15
CA ARG A 5 31.68 -3.41 10.88
C ARG A 5 31.01 -2.28 11.67
N ARG A 6 29.98 -1.64 11.12
CA ARG A 6 28.93 -1.03 11.94
C ARG A 6 27.94 -2.13 12.27
N ARG A 7 28.00 -2.60 13.51
CA ARG A 7 26.94 -3.40 14.11
C ARG A 7 25.71 -2.48 14.22
N GLY A 8 24.70 -2.72 13.40
CA GLY A 8 23.36 -2.19 13.64
C GLY A 8 22.80 -2.90 14.87
N GLU A 9 22.56 -2.15 15.95
CA GLU A 9 21.66 -2.59 17.01
C GLU A 9 20.24 -2.49 16.46
N ALA A 10 19.65 -3.63 16.12
CA ALA A 10 18.24 -3.72 15.78
C ALA A 10 17.40 -3.31 17.01
N VAL A 11 16.80 -2.13 16.95
CA VAL A 11 15.77 -1.72 17.92
C VAL A 11 14.44 -2.15 17.35
N ALA A 12 13.98 -3.33 17.78
CA ALA A 12 12.63 -3.79 17.53
C ALA A 12 11.62 -2.82 18.19
N VAL A 13 10.82 -2.13 17.39
CA VAL A 13 9.73 -1.29 17.91
C VAL A 13 8.51 -2.17 18.13
N LEU A 14 8.21 -2.41 19.41
CA LEU A 14 7.05 -3.16 19.87
C LEU A 14 5.83 -2.23 19.90
N ALA A 15 4.80 -2.54 19.11
CA ALA A 15 3.53 -1.83 19.14
C ALA A 15 2.82 -2.07 20.49
N ALA A 16 2.71 -1.02 21.30
CA ALA A 16 1.95 -1.05 22.55
C ALA A 16 0.60 -0.35 22.37
N ALA A 17 -0.47 -1.15 22.27
CA ALA A 17 -1.84 -0.67 22.39
C ALA A 17 -2.14 -0.34 23.86
N ALA A 18 -2.34 0.95 24.17
CA ALA A 18 -2.77 1.40 25.48
C ALA A 18 -4.27 1.76 25.46
N LEU A 19 -5.08 0.86 26.02
CA LEU A 19 -6.48 1.07 26.35
C LEU A 19 -6.57 1.92 27.64
N ALA A 20 -7.10 3.14 27.56
CA ALA A 20 -7.36 3.98 28.74
C ALA A 20 -8.86 3.98 29.09
N LEU A 21 -9.19 3.45 30.27
CA LEU A 21 -10.49 3.52 30.93
C LEU A 21 -10.43 4.48 32.13
N ALA A 22 -11.55 5.20 32.35
CA ALA A 22 -11.94 5.93 33.57
C ALA A 22 -11.16 7.24 33.89
N ALA A 23 -11.69 8.26 34.54
CA ALA A 23 -12.81 8.37 35.48
C ALA A 23 -13.32 9.84 35.59
N CYS A 24 -14.54 9.99 36.09
CA CYS A 24 -15.16 11.26 36.52
C CYS A 24 -14.34 12.04 37.56
N GLY A 25 -14.41 13.38 37.50
CA GLY A 25 -13.94 14.26 38.57
C GLY A 25 -14.50 15.68 38.41
N THR A 26 -15.61 15.93 39.10
CA THR A 26 -16.23 17.25 39.32
C THR A 26 -15.29 18.18 40.09
N GLN A 27 -15.19 19.45 39.71
CA GLN A 27 -14.62 20.48 40.59
C GLN A 27 -15.54 21.69 40.71
N THR A 28 -15.88 21.93 41.97
CA THR A 28 -16.70 22.97 42.57
C THR A 28 -16.02 24.35 42.53
N GLU A 29 -16.89 25.37 42.54
CA GLU A 29 -16.74 26.78 42.92
C GLU A 29 -15.53 27.15 43.82
N GLU A 30 -14.98 28.37 43.66
CA GLU A 30 -15.07 29.47 44.66
C GLU A 30 -14.51 30.81 44.09
N ASP A 31 -15.41 31.80 44.11
CA ASP A 31 -15.40 33.28 44.20
C ASP A 31 -14.12 34.17 44.07
N PRO A 32 -14.29 35.46 43.69
CA PRO A 32 -13.25 36.42 43.31
C PRO A 32 -12.88 37.45 44.39
N SER A 33 -11.77 38.17 44.21
CA SER A 33 -11.51 39.40 44.97
C SER A 33 -10.70 40.44 44.18
N LEU A 34 -11.45 41.41 43.65
CA LEU A 34 -11.33 42.86 43.84
C LEU A 34 -9.99 43.61 43.62
N SER A 35 -10.08 44.53 42.65
CA SER A 35 -9.80 45.99 42.76
C SER A 35 -8.40 46.52 42.39
N ILE A 36 -8.37 47.44 41.40
CA ILE A 36 -7.88 48.85 41.47
C ILE A 36 -8.24 49.54 40.12
N GLY A 37 -8.98 50.67 40.16
CA GLY A 37 -9.42 51.48 38.99
C GLY A 37 -8.43 52.60 38.60
N PRO A 38 -8.88 53.83 38.23
CA PRO A 38 -9.88 54.24 37.23
C PRO A 38 -9.37 55.36 36.28
N THR A 39 -10.04 55.62 35.14
CA THR A 39 -10.26 56.92 34.42
C THR A 39 -10.64 56.60 32.95
N GLY A 40 -11.85 56.81 32.45
CA GLY A 40 -12.45 58.09 32.05
C GLY A 40 -12.90 58.01 30.56
N PRO A 41 -13.88 58.81 30.08
CA PRO A 41 -15.09 58.27 29.43
C PRO A 41 -15.27 58.59 27.93
N SER A 42 -16.41 58.11 27.41
CA SER A 42 -17.19 58.58 26.23
C SER A 42 -17.11 57.71 24.97
N ASP A 43 -18.18 56.96 24.67
CA ASP A 43 -19.17 57.38 23.66
C ASP A 43 -20.43 56.50 23.73
N GLU A 44 -21.58 57.14 23.56
CA GLU A 44 -22.93 56.61 23.75
C GLU A 44 -23.46 55.99 22.46
N GLY A 45 -24.09 54.82 22.57
CA GLY A 45 -24.72 54.12 21.44
C GLY A 45 -25.83 53.20 21.93
N GLU A 46 -26.98 53.81 22.23
CA GLU A 46 -28.26 53.18 22.55
C GLU A 46 -28.75 52.22 21.46
N GLY A 47 -29.37 51.11 21.87
CA GLY A 47 -29.96 50.12 20.97
C GLY A 47 -30.58 48.94 21.72
N THR A 48 -31.62 49.23 22.49
CA THR A 48 -32.49 48.33 23.26
C THR A 48 -33.19 47.28 22.40
N GLU A 49 -33.17 46.00 22.79
CA GLU A 49 -34.34 45.12 23.07
C GLU A 49 -33.93 43.62 23.14
N ALA A 50 -34.08 43.04 24.33
CA ALA A 50 -34.50 41.66 24.56
C ALA A 50 -36.02 41.70 24.90
N PRO A 51 -36.81 40.59 24.97
CA PRO A 51 -36.42 39.18 25.11
C PRO A 51 -37.26 38.18 24.28
N GLY A 52 -36.89 36.89 24.30
CA GLY A 52 -37.71 35.84 23.69
C GLY A 52 -37.18 34.41 23.85
N ASP A 53 -37.08 33.93 25.09
CA ASP A 53 -37.23 32.51 25.44
C ASP A 53 -38.59 32.45 26.19
N PRO A 54 -39.48 31.45 26.01
CA PRO A 54 -39.13 30.06 26.28
C PRO A 54 -39.85 28.99 25.43
N ALA A 55 -39.22 27.83 25.26
CA ALA A 55 -39.88 26.54 25.52
C ALA A 55 -38.91 25.37 25.28
N ALA A 56 -38.45 24.82 26.41
CA ALA A 56 -38.00 23.45 26.52
C ALA A 56 -39.08 22.48 26.01
N THR A 57 -38.67 21.44 25.28
CA THR A 57 -39.30 20.11 25.37
C THR A 57 -38.26 19.05 25.01
N THR A 58 -37.95 18.20 25.99
CA THR A 58 -37.18 16.95 25.90
C THR A 58 -37.91 15.97 26.84
N PRO A 59 -37.81 14.65 26.70
CA PRO A 59 -37.93 13.77 25.53
C PRO A 59 -39.14 12.80 25.74
N PRO A 60 -39.19 11.62 25.09
CA PRO A 60 -38.84 10.45 25.89
C PRO A 60 -37.97 9.39 25.20
N SER A 61 -37.21 8.68 26.05
CA SER A 61 -36.58 7.39 25.82
C SER A 61 -37.54 6.32 25.31
N GLU A 62 -37.07 5.46 24.40
CA GLU A 62 -37.55 4.09 24.30
C GLU A 62 -36.43 3.15 23.78
N GLU A 63 -35.83 2.41 24.70
CA GLU A 63 -35.34 1.03 24.55
C GLU A 63 -35.99 0.29 25.75
N PRO A 64 -36.42 -0.99 25.67
CA PRO A 64 -35.59 -2.11 25.23
C PRO A 64 -36.34 -3.25 24.50
N SER A 65 -35.60 -4.23 23.96
CA SER A 65 -35.74 -5.67 24.30
C SER A 65 -35.39 -6.63 23.15
N ALA A 66 -34.47 -7.54 23.44
CA ALA A 66 -34.27 -8.82 22.75
C ALA A 66 -35.46 -9.79 22.96
N PRO A 67 -35.58 -10.87 22.16
CA PRO A 67 -35.47 -12.19 22.80
C PRO A 67 -34.84 -13.33 21.95
N ALA A 68 -34.09 -14.18 22.69
CA ALA A 68 -34.05 -15.66 22.74
C ALA A 68 -33.79 -16.57 21.51
N SER A 69 -32.88 -17.52 21.75
CA SER A 69 -32.52 -18.72 20.97
C SER A 69 -33.66 -19.76 20.83
N PRO A 70 -33.46 -20.77 19.95
CA PRO A 70 -33.53 -22.15 20.45
C PRO A 70 -32.41 -23.12 19.96
N THR A 71 -32.31 -24.22 20.71
CA THR A 71 -31.26 -25.25 20.78
C THR A 71 -31.59 -26.53 19.98
N ALA A 72 -30.54 -27.09 19.34
CA ALA A 72 -30.17 -28.50 19.04
C ALA A 72 -31.10 -29.50 18.30
N THR A 73 -30.50 -30.31 17.42
CA THR A 73 -30.23 -31.76 17.61
C THR A 73 -29.49 -32.38 16.39
N PRO A 74 -28.60 -33.39 16.55
CA PRO A 74 -27.67 -33.88 15.52
C PRO A 74 -28.08 -35.22 14.87
N GLY A 75 -27.41 -35.57 13.77
CA GLY A 75 -27.43 -36.93 13.19
C GLY A 75 -26.27 -37.17 12.21
N GLY A 76 -25.33 -38.05 12.58
CA GLY A 76 -24.59 -38.90 11.63
C GLY A 76 -25.27 -40.28 11.52
N PRO A 77 -24.68 -41.34 10.92
CA PRO A 77 -23.29 -41.46 10.46
C PRO A 77 -23.07 -42.30 9.15
N THR A 78 -21.78 -42.51 8.82
CA THR A 78 -21.13 -43.67 8.18
C THR A 78 -21.32 -43.98 6.67
N GLY A 79 -20.17 -44.11 5.98
CA GLY A 79 -20.03 -44.90 4.75
C GLY A 79 -18.60 -44.85 4.22
N ALA A 80 -17.84 -45.93 4.42
CA ALA A 80 -16.46 -46.12 3.98
C ALA A 80 -16.37 -46.83 2.61
N ASP A 81 -15.12 -46.96 2.15
CA ASP A 81 -14.57 -47.87 1.13
C ASP A 81 -14.52 -47.45 -0.34
N GLY A 82 -13.37 -47.71 -0.96
CA GLY A 82 -13.28 -47.85 -2.42
C GLY A 82 -11.97 -47.43 -3.08
N SER A 83 -10.88 -48.15 -2.82
CA SER A 83 -9.65 -48.15 -3.63
C SER A 83 -9.87 -48.66 -5.07
N THR A 84 -9.12 -48.16 -6.06
CA THR A 84 -8.23 -48.93 -6.97
C THR A 84 -8.02 -48.29 -8.37
N SER A 85 -6.76 -48.36 -8.84
CA SER A 85 -6.27 -48.61 -10.22
C SER A 85 -6.68 -47.68 -11.39
N ALA A 86 -5.88 -47.43 -12.43
CA ALA A 86 -4.71 -48.11 -12.95
C ALA A 86 -3.90 -47.18 -13.87
N ALA A 87 -2.64 -47.53 -14.07
CA ALA A 87 -1.74 -47.03 -15.08
C ALA A 87 -2.24 -47.28 -16.51
N GLY A 88 -1.94 -46.35 -17.41
CA GLY A 88 -2.11 -46.49 -18.86
C GLY A 88 -0.94 -45.83 -19.59
N THR A 89 0.13 -46.59 -19.79
CA THR A 89 1.18 -46.30 -20.78
C THR A 89 0.60 -46.51 -22.18
N ALA A 90 0.76 -45.53 -23.07
CA ALA A 90 0.68 -45.77 -24.51
C ALA A 90 1.71 -44.89 -25.24
N THR A 91 2.64 -45.59 -25.89
CA THR A 91 3.65 -45.15 -26.84
C THR A 91 3.03 -44.94 -28.24
N GLU A 92 3.77 -44.22 -29.10
CA GLU A 92 3.69 -44.13 -30.59
C GLU A 92 2.77 -43.02 -31.14
N VAL A 93 3.12 -42.19 -32.13
CA VAL A 93 4.05 -42.27 -33.29
C VAL A 93 4.43 -40.82 -33.70
N PRO A 94 5.63 -40.52 -34.26
CA PRO A 94 5.96 -39.18 -34.77
C PRO A 94 5.37 -38.92 -36.18
N PRO A 95 4.98 -37.67 -36.53
CA PRO A 95 4.86 -37.25 -37.92
C PRO A 95 6.19 -36.70 -38.45
N THR A 96 6.54 -37.17 -39.65
CA THR A 96 7.68 -36.76 -40.46
C THR A 96 7.26 -35.64 -41.44
N VAL A 97 8.04 -34.55 -41.42
CA VAL A 97 8.35 -33.57 -42.49
C VAL A 97 7.23 -32.68 -43.03
N THR A 98 7.47 -31.36 -42.95
CA THR A 98 7.58 -30.45 -44.11
C THR A 98 8.38 -29.22 -43.66
N GLU A 99 9.64 -29.08 -44.12
CA GLU A 99 10.31 -27.77 -44.12
C GLU A 99 9.75 -26.98 -45.31
N GLU A 100 8.80 -26.08 -45.03
CA GLU A 100 8.51 -24.98 -45.94
C GLU A 100 9.39 -23.79 -45.56
N SER A 101 10.18 -23.37 -46.54
CA SER A 101 10.96 -22.14 -46.53
C SER A 101 10.05 -20.93 -46.30
N PRO A 102 10.30 -20.09 -45.28
CA PRO A 102 9.74 -18.76 -45.26
C PRO A 102 10.57 -17.90 -46.21
N GLY A 103 9.95 -17.53 -47.33
CA GLY A 103 10.40 -16.41 -48.13
C GLY A 103 10.37 -15.11 -47.32
N GLU A 104 11.15 -14.13 -47.78
CA GLU A 104 11.10 -12.74 -47.33
C GLU A 104 9.65 -12.25 -47.24
N ALA A 105 9.12 -12.25 -46.03
CA ALA A 105 7.91 -11.52 -45.66
C ALA A 105 8.35 -10.26 -44.94
N GLY A 106 7.70 -9.15 -45.30
CA GLY A 106 8.11 -7.79 -45.03
C GLY A 106 8.27 -7.44 -43.56
N THR A 107 8.73 -6.21 -43.34
CA THR A 107 8.69 -5.50 -42.06
C THR A 107 7.26 -5.49 -41.52
N GLU A 108 6.91 -6.54 -40.80
CA GLU A 108 5.79 -6.56 -39.88
C GLU A 108 6.27 -5.82 -38.62
N ASP A 109 5.50 -4.79 -38.27
CA ASP A 109 5.58 -4.04 -37.02
C ASP A 109 5.84 -5.02 -35.88
N SER A 110 7.08 -4.98 -35.37
CA SER A 110 7.54 -5.92 -34.35
C SER A 110 6.76 -5.65 -33.06
N PRO A 111 6.31 -6.68 -32.33
CA PRO A 111 5.68 -6.46 -31.03
C PRO A 111 6.65 -5.64 -30.17
N SER A 112 6.17 -4.51 -29.65
CA SER A 112 6.98 -3.54 -28.90
C SER A 112 7.91 -4.26 -27.95
N ALA A 113 9.21 -4.22 -28.25
CA ALA A 113 10.22 -4.80 -27.39
C ALA A 113 10.15 -4.08 -26.04
N LEU A 114 10.24 -4.85 -24.95
CA LEU A 114 10.33 -4.27 -23.62
C LEU A 114 11.52 -3.30 -23.55
N PRO A 115 11.45 -2.26 -22.70
CA PRO A 115 12.58 -1.38 -22.47
C PRO A 115 13.82 -2.18 -22.02
N GLY A 116 14.99 -1.67 -22.39
CA GLY A 116 16.26 -2.22 -21.93
C GLY A 116 16.48 -1.96 -20.44
N PHE A 117 17.33 -2.78 -19.81
CA PHE A 117 17.82 -2.52 -18.47
C PHE A 117 18.81 -1.34 -18.46
N ALA A 118 18.70 -0.47 -17.47
CA ALA A 118 19.51 0.73 -17.32
C ALA A 118 19.70 1.05 -15.83
N GLU A 119 20.80 1.70 -15.44
CA GLU A 119 21.00 2.16 -14.05
C GLU A 119 20.49 3.59 -13.84
N GLU A 120 20.16 4.27 -14.94
CA GLU A 120 19.65 5.62 -14.99
C GLU A 120 18.20 5.71 -14.53
N THR A 121 17.81 6.90 -14.05
CA THR A 121 16.43 7.21 -13.69
C THR A 121 15.47 6.90 -14.85
N GLN A 122 14.38 6.20 -14.56
CA GLN A 122 13.30 5.96 -15.52
C GLN A 122 12.03 6.71 -15.11
N GLU A 123 11.44 7.44 -16.05
CA GLU A 123 10.29 8.32 -15.79
C GLU A 123 9.23 8.19 -16.88
N GLN A 124 7.97 8.25 -16.47
CA GLN A 124 6.83 8.39 -17.36
C GLN A 124 5.69 9.11 -16.64
N ASP A 125 5.04 10.08 -17.29
CA ASP A 125 3.88 10.76 -16.74
C ASP A 125 2.65 9.85 -16.68
N ALA A 126 1.79 10.07 -15.67
CA ALA A 126 0.48 9.43 -15.61
C ALA A 126 -0.47 10.02 -16.67
N THR A 127 -1.37 9.20 -17.21
CA THR A 127 -2.28 9.59 -18.30
C THR A 127 -3.73 9.16 -18.05
N GLY A 128 -4.66 9.75 -18.78
CA GLY A 128 -6.08 9.33 -18.75
C GLY A 128 -6.83 9.66 -17.45
N GLU A 129 -6.53 10.81 -16.83
CA GLU A 129 -7.17 11.24 -15.58
C GLU A 129 -7.00 10.20 -14.45
N ALA A 130 -5.75 9.74 -14.30
CA ALA A 130 -5.37 8.65 -13.40
C ALA A 130 -5.84 8.88 -11.96
N GLN A 131 -6.55 7.88 -11.43
CA GLN A 131 -7.04 7.78 -10.07
C GLN A 131 -6.91 6.32 -9.66
N LEU A 132 -5.70 5.95 -9.25
CA LEU A 132 -5.33 4.55 -9.01
C LEU A 132 -5.04 4.28 -7.52
N LEU A 133 -5.19 3.03 -7.10
CA LEU A 133 -4.69 2.49 -5.84
C LEU A 133 -3.74 1.33 -6.15
N ILE A 134 -2.65 1.17 -5.38
CA ILE A 134 -1.83 -0.04 -5.36
C ILE A 134 -2.46 -1.00 -4.34
N ASP A 135 -3.22 -1.97 -4.82
CA ASP A 135 -3.93 -2.94 -3.97
C ASP A 135 -3.01 -4.06 -3.46
N GLY A 136 -1.92 -4.30 -4.19
CA GLY A 136 -1.00 -5.38 -3.89
C GLY A 136 0.37 -5.15 -4.47
N VAL A 137 1.34 -5.78 -3.82
CA VAL A 137 2.73 -5.86 -4.28
C VAL A 137 3.12 -7.32 -4.36
N ARG A 138 3.61 -7.74 -5.52
CA ARG A 138 4.12 -9.10 -5.75
C ARG A 138 5.57 -9.06 -6.13
N VAL A 139 6.31 -10.07 -5.68
CA VAL A 139 7.71 -10.27 -6.05
C VAL A 139 7.90 -11.67 -6.63
N GLY A 140 8.87 -11.86 -7.52
CA GLY A 140 9.12 -13.17 -8.11
C GLY A 140 10.43 -13.29 -8.88
N LEU A 141 11.07 -14.45 -8.76
CA LEU A 141 12.32 -14.79 -9.44
C LEU A 141 12.05 -15.02 -10.92
N GLN A 142 12.87 -14.44 -11.79
CA GLN A 142 12.88 -14.69 -13.23
C GLN A 142 14.29 -15.08 -13.68
N ASP A 143 14.43 -15.52 -14.92
CA ASP A 143 15.74 -15.83 -15.50
C ASP A 143 16.53 -14.53 -15.75
N GLY A 144 17.55 -14.30 -14.92
CA GLY A 144 18.47 -13.15 -15.02
C GLY A 144 17.96 -11.84 -14.39
N PHE A 145 16.80 -11.83 -13.74
CA PHE A 145 16.29 -10.66 -13.01
C PHE A 145 15.26 -11.08 -11.95
N ASP A 146 15.05 -10.22 -10.95
CA ASP A 146 13.90 -10.30 -10.07
C ASP A 146 12.83 -9.32 -10.55
N ARG A 147 11.56 -9.66 -10.33
CA ARG A 147 10.43 -8.82 -10.72
C ARG A 147 9.64 -8.38 -9.51
N VAL A 148 9.40 -7.08 -9.41
CA VAL A 148 8.39 -6.47 -8.54
C VAL A 148 7.21 -6.02 -9.40
N VAL A 149 5.98 -6.33 -8.97
CA VAL A 149 4.75 -5.93 -9.65
C VAL A 149 3.84 -5.22 -8.66
N LEU A 150 3.42 -4.01 -9.00
CA LEU A 150 2.36 -3.29 -8.30
C LEU A 150 1.04 -3.58 -9.02
N ASP A 151 0.10 -4.20 -8.32
CA ASP A 151 -1.26 -4.41 -8.82
C ASP A 151 -2.08 -3.15 -8.58
N LEU A 152 -2.64 -2.60 -9.66
CA LEU A 152 -3.37 -1.33 -9.60
C LEU A 152 -4.85 -1.54 -9.91
N SER A 153 -5.70 -0.85 -9.16
CA SER A 153 -7.12 -0.65 -9.48
C SER A 153 -7.43 0.83 -9.65
N GLY A 154 -8.57 1.12 -10.27
CA GLY A 154 -9.02 2.49 -10.55
C GLY A 154 -9.10 2.78 -12.05
N SER A 155 -8.88 4.04 -12.41
CA SER A 155 -8.96 4.52 -13.80
C SER A 155 -7.70 5.25 -14.24
N GLY A 156 -7.51 5.35 -15.55
CA GLY A 156 -6.33 5.97 -16.17
C GLY A 156 -5.15 5.01 -16.22
N GLU A 157 -3.98 5.54 -16.52
CA GLU A 157 -2.75 4.76 -16.65
C GLU A 157 -1.67 5.32 -15.73
N VAL A 158 -0.98 4.42 -15.04
CA VAL A 158 0.01 4.80 -14.03
C VAL A 158 1.22 5.51 -14.66
N GLY A 159 1.70 6.54 -13.98
CA GLY A 159 3.01 7.15 -14.24
C GLY A 159 4.03 6.68 -13.21
N TRP A 160 5.31 6.90 -13.45
CA TRP A 160 6.36 6.54 -12.50
C TRP A 160 7.56 7.46 -12.59
N ARG A 161 8.29 7.54 -11.48
CA ARG A 161 9.70 7.94 -11.42
C ARG A 161 10.44 6.89 -10.60
N VAL A 162 11.53 6.35 -11.13
CA VAL A 162 12.30 5.29 -10.47
C VAL A 162 13.77 5.64 -10.46
N ASP A 163 14.36 5.72 -9.27
CA ASP A 163 15.77 6.01 -9.06
C ASP A 163 16.31 5.43 -7.74
N TYR A 164 17.62 5.18 -7.71
CA TYR A 164 18.30 4.76 -6.48
C TYR A 164 18.56 5.97 -5.57
N VAL A 165 18.25 5.82 -4.29
CA VAL A 165 18.37 6.87 -3.26
C VAL A 165 19.26 6.42 -2.11
N ASP A 166 20.01 7.35 -1.53
CA ASP A 166 20.96 7.06 -0.43
C ASP A 166 20.30 7.10 0.96
N ASP A 167 19.34 8.01 1.17
CA ASP A 167 18.66 8.25 2.45
C ASP A 167 17.13 8.26 2.24
N PRO A 168 16.49 7.10 2.00
CA PRO A 168 15.05 7.02 1.76
C PRO A 168 14.25 7.39 3.02
N VAL A 169 13.19 8.18 2.85
CA VAL A 169 12.27 8.58 3.92
C VAL A 169 10.83 8.45 3.43
N LEU A 170 9.91 8.11 4.32
CA LEU A 170 8.47 8.06 4.03
C LEU A 170 7.92 9.47 3.76
N ASP A 171 7.22 9.60 2.64
CA ASP A 171 6.52 10.81 2.25
C ASP A 171 5.57 11.33 3.34
N GLY A 172 5.46 12.65 3.44
CA GLY A 172 4.66 13.38 4.44
C GLY A 172 5.20 13.34 5.88
N SER A 173 5.77 12.21 6.33
CA SER A 173 6.26 12.03 7.71
C SER A 173 7.75 12.31 7.88
N GLY A 174 8.56 12.07 6.84
CA GLY A 174 10.02 12.15 6.88
C GLY A 174 10.70 11.06 7.72
N ILE A 175 9.98 10.01 8.11
CA ILE A 175 10.55 8.88 8.86
C ILE A 175 11.48 8.09 7.92
N PRO A 176 12.73 7.79 8.33
CA PRO A 176 13.64 6.97 7.52
C PRO A 176 13.05 5.59 7.21
N VAL A 177 13.27 5.15 5.97
CA VAL A 177 12.93 3.80 5.51
C VAL A 177 14.13 2.90 5.77
N ASP A 178 13.93 1.86 6.58
CA ASP A 178 14.92 0.83 6.88
C ASP A 178 14.47 -0.48 6.21
N LEU A 179 15.26 -0.96 5.24
CA LEU A 179 15.03 -2.21 4.53
C LEU A 179 16.30 -3.06 4.60
N ALA A 180 16.14 -4.37 4.46
CA ALA A 180 17.21 -5.26 4.09
C ALA A 180 17.82 -4.83 2.73
N GLY A 181 19.05 -5.27 2.49
CA GLY A 181 19.83 -4.89 1.32
C GLY A 181 20.82 -3.77 1.60
N ASP A 182 21.69 -3.52 0.63
CA ASP A 182 22.75 -2.50 0.70
C ASP A 182 22.35 -1.21 -0.05
N HIS A 183 21.30 -1.26 -0.87
CA HIS A 183 20.81 -0.15 -1.70
C HIS A 183 19.28 -0.11 -1.71
N VAL A 184 18.70 1.07 -1.97
CA VAL A 184 17.25 1.25 -2.10
C VAL A 184 16.92 1.89 -3.44
N LEU A 185 16.09 1.19 -4.22
CA LEU A 185 15.45 1.70 -5.42
C LEU A 185 14.08 2.27 -5.03
N GLN A 186 13.90 3.58 -5.12
CA GLN A 186 12.63 4.24 -4.87
C GLN A 186 11.81 4.29 -6.16
N VAL A 187 10.54 3.90 -6.05
CA VAL A 187 9.54 3.88 -7.12
C VAL A 187 8.40 4.81 -6.70
N SER A 188 8.38 6.02 -7.22
CA SER A 188 7.27 6.95 -7.05
C SER A 188 6.21 6.66 -8.12
N ALA A 189 5.15 5.94 -7.74
CA ALA A 189 4.00 5.70 -8.62
C ALA A 189 3.10 6.94 -8.65
N LEU A 190 2.82 7.45 -9.84
CA LEU A 190 2.10 8.71 -10.08
C LEU A 190 0.66 8.45 -10.57
N GLY A 191 -0.25 9.38 -10.28
CA GLY A 191 -1.67 9.24 -10.63
C GLY A 191 -2.47 8.47 -9.57
N MET A 192 -2.02 8.55 -8.32
CA MET A 192 -2.60 7.83 -7.19
C MET A 192 -3.73 8.63 -6.55
N ALA A 193 -4.81 7.93 -6.21
CA ALA A 193 -5.92 8.46 -5.43
C ALA A 193 -5.73 8.18 -3.94
N TYR A 194 -6.54 8.84 -3.11
CA TYR A 194 -6.74 8.41 -1.73
C TYR A 194 -7.81 7.30 -1.69
N PRO A 195 -7.69 6.32 -0.78
CA PRO A 195 -8.74 5.33 -0.57
C PRO A 195 -10.05 5.99 -0.13
N GLU A 196 -11.18 5.43 -0.56
CA GLU A 196 -12.51 5.88 -0.15
C GLU A 196 -12.74 5.63 1.36
N PRO A 197 -13.62 6.38 2.03
CA PRO A 197 -13.91 6.17 3.44
C PRO A 197 -14.32 4.73 3.75
N GLY A 198 -13.58 4.07 4.65
CA GLY A 198 -13.82 2.68 5.06
C GLY A 198 -13.03 1.63 4.27
N ASP A 199 -12.30 2.04 3.23
CA ASP A 199 -11.26 1.23 2.62
C ASP A 199 -10.01 1.24 3.51
N THR A 200 -9.51 0.05 3.83
CA THR A 200 -8.40 -0.19 4.78
C THR A 200 -7.08 -0.51 4.07
N THR A 201 -7.05 -0.40 2.74
CA THR A 201 -5.89 -0.77 1.90
C THR A 201 -4.59 -0.08 2.32
N TYR A 202 -4.67 1.09 2.94
CA TYR A 202 -3.50 1.87 3.40
C TYR A 202 -3.52 2.20 4.90
N ASP A 203 -4.28 1.46 5.71
CA ASP A 203 -4.26 1.65 7.17
C ASP A 203 -2.88 1.34 7.77
N GLU A 204 -2.14 0.43 7.13
CA GLU A 204 -0.78 0.05 7.48
C GLU A 204 0.13 0.09 6.25
N LEU A 205 1.43 0.28 6.50
CA LEU A 205 2.45 0.07 5.48
C LEU A 205 2.48 -1.42 5.09
N LEU A 206 2.69 -1.69 3.80
CA LEU A 206 2.79 -3.06 3.30
C LEU A 206 4.26 -3.41 3.09
N LEU A 207 4.79 -4.34 3.88
CA LEU A 207 6.13 -4.91 3.73
C LEU A 207 6.03 -6.32 3.11
N VAL A 208 6.78 -6.55 2.04
CA VAL A 208 6.88 -7.84 1.34
C VAL A 208 8.33 -8.32 1.40
N ASP A 209 8.52 -9.52 1.97
CA ASP A 209 9.82 -10.20 2.05
C ASP A 209 10.21 -10.78 0.68
N GLY A 210 11.48 -10.63 0.30
CA GLY A 210 12.03 -11.14 -0.96
C GLY A 210 12.28 -12.65 -0.95
N GLY A 211 12.38 -13.30 0.21
CA GLY A 211 12.59 -14.74 0.32
C GLY A 211 13.85 -15.23 -0.41
N ASP A 212 13.65 -16.08 -1.43
CA ASP A 212 14.73 -16.71 -2.21
C ASP A 212 15.10 -15.92 -3.49
N LEU A 213 14.74 -14.64 -3.58
CA LEU A 213 15.14 -13.76 -4.68
C LEU A 213 16.66 -13.48 -4.66
N THR A 214 17.21 -13.16 -5.83
CA THR A 214 18.66 -13.00 -6.00
C THR A 214 19.15 -11.61 -5.60
N THR A 215 18.42 -10.57 -6.01
CA THR A 215 18.78 -9.16 -5.91
C THR A 215 17.82 -8.39 -5.02
N VAL A 216 16.50 -8.61 -5.13
CA VAL A 216 15.49 -7.95 -4.29
C VAL A 216 15.44 -8.62 -2.92
N THR A 217 15.49 -7.82 -1.85
CA THR A 217 15.54 -8.32 -0.47
C THR A 217 14.23 -8.05 0.27
N GLU A 218 13.71 -6.83 0.20
CA GLU A 218 12.43 -6.41 0.77
C GLU A 218 11.77 -5.34 -0.11
N VAL A 219 10.45 -5.25 -0.06
CA VAL A 219 9.68 -4.18 -0.71
C VAL A 219 8.71 -3.57 0.27
N LEU A 220 8.76 -2.25 0.46
CA LEU A 220 7.87 -1.50 1.32
C LEU A 220 7.04 -0.51 0.50
N ARG A 221 5.71 -0.65 0.54
CA ARG A 221 4.78 0.32 -0.04
C ARG A 221 4.33 1.31 1.02
N GLY A 222 4.52 2.60 0.74
CA GLY A 222 4.04 3.73 1.52
C GLY A 222 2.52 3.91 1.47
N ALA A 223 2.07 5.06 1.96
CA ALA A 223 0.70 5.54 1.83
C ALA A 223 0.61 6.63 0.74
N PRO A 224 -0.59 6.89 0.18
CA PRO A 224 -0.76 7.97 -0.79
C PRO A 224 -0.43 9.33 -0.17
N PHE A 225 0.33 10.12 -0.91
CA PHE A 225 0.69 11.49 -0.56
C PHE A 225 0.74 12.33 -1.84
N GLU A 226 0.08 13.49 -1.85
CA GLU A 226 0.13 14.46 -2.97
C GLU A 226 -0.08 13.89 -4.40
N GLY A 227 -0.86 12.79 -4.55
CA GLY A 227 -1.15 12.18 -5.85
C GLY A 227 -0.16 11.11 -6.31
N GLN A 228 0.74 10.68 -5.40
CA GLN A 228 1.68 9.60 -5.61
C GLN A 228 1.68 8.60 -4.45
N VAL A 229 2.28 7.44 -4.66
CA VAL A 229 2.64 6.48 -3.62
C VAL A 229 4.09 6.07 -3.87
N ASP A 230 4.94 6.25 -2.88
CA ASP A 230 6.29 5.72 -2.92
C ASP A 230 6.33 4.26 -2.52
N VAL A 231 7.06 3.47 -3.30
CA VAL A 231 7.43 2.08 -3.01
C VAL A 231 8.94 1.99 -2.98
N TYR A 232 9.49 1.43 -1.91
CA TYR A 232 10.92 1.29 -1.70
C TYR A 232 11.31 -0.17 -1.88
N VAL A 233 12.26 -0.45 -2.75
CA VAL A 233 12.76 -1.80 -3.04
C VAL A 233 14.19 -1.89 -2.54
N GLY A 234 14.42 -2.68 -1.49
CA GLY A 234 15.76 -2.98 -0.99
C GLY A 234 16.45 -3.98 -1.91
N THR A 235 17.69 -3.69 -2.32
CA THR A 235 18.47 -4.54 -3.21
C THR A 235 19.85 -4.87 -2.64
N SER A 236 20.38 -6.06 -2.96
CA SER A 236 21.74 -6.46 -2.58
C SER A 236 22.83 -5.65 -3.28
N ASP A 237 22.53 -5.19 -4.50
CA ASP A 237 23.44 -4.47 -5.38
C ASP A 237 22.71 -3.33 -6.08
N ARG A 238 23.46 -2.33 -6.54
CA ARG A 238 22.94 -1.31 -7.45
C ARG A 238 22.89 -1.89 -8.88
N SER A 239 21.84 -2.64 -9.16
CA SER A 239 21.64 -3.32 -10.45
C SER A 239 20.90 -2.45 -11.46
N PRO A 240 21.18 -2.62 -12.77
CA PRO A 240 20.33 -2.11 -13.83
C PRO A 240 18.88 -2.59 -13.68
N PHE A 241 17.92 -1.73 -13.97
CA PHE A 241 16.49 -2.02 -13.89
C PHE A 241 15.76 -1.55 -15.15
N ARG A 242 14.53 -2.02 -15.33
CA ARG A 242 13.60 -1.49 -16.34
C ARG A 242 12.20 -1.40 -15.75
N VAL A 243 11.43 -0.43 -16.23
CA VAL A 243 10.07 -0.17 -15.77
C VAL A 243 9.13 -0.13 -16.95
N PHE A 244 7.98 -0.79 -16.83
CA PHE A 244 6.94 -0.74 -17.83
C PHE A 244 5.59 -1.08 -17.21
N ARG A 245 4.50 -0.64 -17.85
CA ARG A 245 3.14 -0.99 -17.44
C ARG A 245 2.58 -2.13 -18.27
N LEU A 246 1.67 -2.90 -17.68
CA LEU A 246 0.82 -3.87 -18.36
C LEU A 246 -0.64 -3.49 -18.11
N GLY A 247 -1.47 -3.53 -19.15
CA GLY A 247 -2.92 -3.36 -19.01
C GLY A 247 -3.64 -4.66 -18.66
N ASP A 248 -4.96 -4.53 -18.42
CA ASP A 248 -5.94 -5.61 -18.29
C ASP A 248 -5.55 -6.78 -17.33
N PRO A 249 -5.40 -6.55 -16.00
CA PRO A 249 -5.53 -5.30 -15.26
C PRO A 249 -4.24 -4.45 -15.27
N GLU A 250 -4.39 -3.16 -14.96
CA GLU A 250 -3.29 -2.20 -14.85
C GLU A 250 -2.26 -2.67 -13.80
N ARG A 251 -1.00 -2.74 -14.21
CA ARG A 251 0.12 -3.17 -13.37
C ARG A 251 1.34 -2.34 -13.72
N LEU A 252 2.07 -1.89 -12.70
CA LEU A 252 3.43 -1.38 -12.87
C LEU A 252 4.41 -2.51 -12.62
N VAL A 253 5.31 -2.76 -13.56
CA VAL A 253 6.32 -3.83 -13.47
C VAL A 253 7.70 -3.21 -13.41
N ILE A 254 8.47 -3.62 -12.41
CA ILE A 254 9.86 -3.24 -12.20
C ILE A 254 10.68 -4.52 -12.23
N ASP A 255 11.54 -4.66 -13.24
CA ASP A 255 12.49 -5.75 -13.33
C ASP A 255 13.88 -5.24 -12.90
N ILE A 256 14.55 -5.96 -12.00
CA ILE A 256 15.88 -5.62 -11.48
C ILE A 256 16.84 -6.76 -11.84
N GLN A 257 17.89 -6.44 -12.60
CA GLN A 257 18.82 -7.42 -13.15
C GLN A 257 19.65 -8.12 -12.06
N HIS A 258 19.88 -9.42 -12.23
CA HIS A 258 20.82 -10.18 -11.40
C HIS A 258 22.27 -9.73 -11.68
N PRO A 259 23.19 -9.85 -10.71
CA PRO A 259 24.60 -9.49 -10.88
C PRO A 259 25.38 -10.36 -11.87
#